data_AF-A0A3N5EXD3-F1
#
_entry.id   AF-A0A3N5EXD3-F1
#
_cell.length_a   1.000
_cell.length_b   1.000
_cell.length_c   1.000
_cell.angle_alpha   90.00
_cell.angle_beta   90.00
_cell.angle_gamma   90.00
#
_symmetry.space_group_name_H-M   'P 1'
#
loop_
_entity.id
_entity.type
_entity.pdbx_description
1 polymer ?
#
loop_
_entity_poly.entity_id
_entity_poly.type
_entity_poly.pdbx_seq_one_letter_code
_entity_poly.pdbx_strand_id
1 'polypeptide(L)'
;MTTTKKPASRRRAPPEDEAALRATAEGRIRDPLELEEAAALDGPEPGVVSTRPEFYGFDIVPPPDRPPQTEREREVYTLGDGEMLVNMGPQHPSTHGVMRIVLKVRGEVVIDLDPVLGYLHRGIEKLCENATYTTVMTYVDPMDYMSAMHNEHAPALAFEKLYGIKAPRRAEYIRALVVELNRVFSHGLMMGFLALDLGGLTPILYGFINRDQVVDLLSAISGQRMLFNFFRVGGVNFDVNDEFLSRLGTWRAGVLDTIEMNEKLLTENEIFGARTKGMGVLTGQQAIDLGVTGPNLRASGVPFDVRKAHPYPPYPELEFDVITQQGGDTYARYMQRVAELKQSIHLIDQIVDRMPHGPVQAQVPGIIRPKPGRAYAAVESPRGLYSVYAISDGGPNPYRFRMRDPSFISLQAVPKLMPGRLVADTMAVMASFDPVMGGVDK
;
A
#
# COMPACT_ATOMS: atom_id res chain seq x y z
N MET A 1 47.72 -37.33 2.65
CA MET A 1 49.14 -37.23 2.20
C MET A 1 49.20 -37.36 0.68
N THR A 2 50.29 -36.90 0.06
CA THR A 2 50.44 -36.72 -1.40
C THR A 2 51.11 -37.89 -2.12
N THR A 3 50.65 -38.20 -3.35
CA THR A 3 51.46 -38.78 -4.45
C THR A 3 50.71 -38.59 -5.79
N THR A 4 50.89 -37.50 -6.54
CA THR A 4 51.90 -37.29 -7.60
C THR A 4 51.95 -38.32 -8.75
N LYS A 5 51.54 -37.90 -9.96
CA LYS A 5 52.15 -38.33 -11.25
C LYS A 5 51.81 -37.41 -12.44
N LYS A 6 52.86 -36.82 -13.02
CA LYS A 6 53.06 -36.33 -14.41
C LYS A 6 54.34 -37.07 -14.93
N PRO A 7 54.88 -36.90 -16.16
CA PRO A 7 54.49 -36.09 -17.33
C PRO A 7 54.26 -37.02 -18.57
N ALA A 8 54.56 -36.77 -19.87
CA ALA A 8 55.14 -35.66 -20.65
C ALA A 8 54.84 -35.78 -22.17
N SER A 9 54.52 -34.64 -22.82
CA SER A 9 54.94 -34.30 -24.21
C SER A 9 54.33 -35.10 -25.40
N ARG A 10 54.42 -34.71 -26.69
CA ARG A 10 55.02 -33.52 -27.38
C ARG A 10 54.49 -33.40 -28.82
N ARG A 11 54.20 -32.18 -29.32
CA ARG A 11 54.56 -31.63 -30.66
C ARG A 11 54.01 -30.18 -30.82
N ARG A 12 54.42 -29.46 -31.87
CA ARG A 12 54.18 -28.00 -32.11
C ARG A 12 53.64 -27.78 -33.54
N ALA A 13 52.60 -26.92 -33.67
CA ALA A 13 52.39 -25.83 -34.67
C ALA A 13 52.56 -26.13 -36.19
N PRO A 14 52.20 -25.22 -37.14
CA PRO A 14 51.64 -23.85 -37.04
C PRO A 14 50.34 -23.68 -37.91
N PRO A 15 50.05 -22.57 -38.63
CA PRO A 15 49.44 -21.32 -38.13
C PRO A 15 48.23 -20.77 -38.94
N GLU A 16 47.12 -20.37 -38.30
CA GLU A 16 46.02 -19.61 -38.97
C GLU A 16 45.40 -18.49 -38.08
N ASP A 17 46.22 -17.83 -37.25
CA ASP A 17 45.75 -16.97 -36.15
C ASP A 17 46.04 -15.46 -36.34
N GLU A 18 45.98 -14.97 -37.59
CA GLU A 18 46.26 -13.56 -37.93
C GLU A 18 45.03 -12.77 -38.47
N ALA A 19 43.94 -13.47 -38.78
CA ALA A 19 42.69 -12.85 -39.23
C ALA A 19 41.75 -12.46 -38.06
N ALA A 20 41.73 -13.25 -36.98
CA ALA A 20 40.79 -13.07 -35.86
C ALA A 20 41.07 -11.82 -35.00
N LEU A 21 42.28 -11.28 -35.03
CA LEU A 21 42.77 -10.22 -34.13
C LEU A 21 42.63 -8.78 -34.66
N ARG A 22 41.82 -8.55 -35.71
CA ARG A 22 41.61 -7.20 -36.30
C ARG A 22 40.19 -6.64 -36.22
N ALA A 23 39.24 -7.34 -35.58
CA ALA A 23 37.85 -6.88 -35.46
C ALA A 23 37.48 -6.27 -34.08
N THR A 24 38.40 -6.23 -33.11
CA THR A 24 38.15 -5.72 -31.75
C THR A 24 38.40 -4.21 -31.64
N ALA A 25 37.63 -3.40 -32.37
CA ALA A 25 37.85 -1.93 -32.40
C ALA A 25 36.59 -1.05 -32.55
N GLU A 26 35.36 -1.57 -32.48
CA GLU A 26 34.15 -0.72 -32.65
C GLU A 26 32.96 -1.13 -31.76
N GLY A 27 33.23 -1.27 -30.46
CA GLY A 27 32.23 -1.59 -29.44
C GLY A 27 31.33 -0.40 -29.07
N ARG A 28 30.39 0.00 -29.94
CA ARG A 28 29.31 0.92 -29.61
C ARG A 28 27.97 0.19 -29.63
N ILE A 29 27.23 0.26 -28.52
CA ILE A 29 25.86 -0.25 -28.42
C ILE A 29 24.98 0.57 -29.39
N ARG A 30 24.19 -0.11 -30.23
CA ARG A 30 23.24 0.56 -31.14
C ARG A 30 22.02 1.06 -30.36
N ASP A 31 21.48 2.20 -30.80
CA ASP A 31 20.28 2.79 -30.21
C ASP A 31 19.01 1.98 -30.57
N PRO A 32 17.99 1.90 -29.69
CA PRO A 32 16.78 1.10 -29.94
C PRO A 32 15.88 1.54 -31.10
N LEU A 33 16.27 2.58 -31.86
CA LEU A 33 15.47 3.20 -32.94
C LEU A 33 15.77 2.63 -34.33
N GLU A 34 16.71 1.67 -34.48
CA GLU A 34 17.04 1.04 -35.77
C GLU A 34 16.25 -0.26 -36.08
N LEU A 35 15.16 -0.55 -35.35
CA LEU A 35 14.44 -1.85 -35.42
C LEU A 35 12.92 -1.73 -35.64
N GLU A 36 12.49 -0.98 -36.66
CA GLU A 36 11.11 -1.01 -37.18
C GLU A 36 11.05 -1.52 -38.63
N GLU A 37 11.36 -2.81 -38.89
CA GLU A 37 11.04 -3.43 -40.19
C GLU A 37 10.98 -4.98 -40.18
N ALA A 38 9.98 -5.60 -39.53
CA ALA A 38 9.58 -6.99 -39.82
C ALA A 38 8.20 -7.42 -39.28
N ALA A 39 7.47 -8.16 -40.13
CA ALA A 39 6.47 -9.21 -39.82
C ALA A 39 5.27 -8.91 -38.88
N ALA A 40 4.07 -8.95 -39.49
CA ALA A 40 2.79 -8.87 -38.81
C ALA A 40 2.38 -10.14 -38.05
N LEU A 41 1.51 -9.93 -37.05
CA LEU A 41 0.51 -10.84 -36.46
C LEU A 41 0.33 -12.23 -37.11
N ASP A 42 0.50 -13.28 -36.31
CA ASP A 42 -0.32 -14.49 -36.42
C ASP A 42 -0.61 -15.10 -35.03
N GLY A 43 -1.50 -16.09 -34.96
CA GLY A 43 -1.99 -16.67 -33.70
C GLY A 43 -0.99 -17.56 -32.94
N PRO A 44 -1.26 -17.91 -31.66
CA PRO A 44 -0.36 -18.73 -30.85
C PRO A 44 -0.36 -20.20 -31.32
N GLU A 45 0.69 -20.61 -32.04
CA GLU A 45 0.95 -22.02 -32.33
C GLU A 45 1.26 -22.83 -31.05
N PRO A 46 0.89 -24.12 -30.99
CA PRO A 46 1.25 -24.99 -29.87
C PRO A 46 2.77 -25.22 -29.81
N GLY A 47 3.35 -25.02 -28.62
CA GLY A 47 4.79 -24.92 -28.42
C GLY A 47 5.63 -26.05 -29.04
N VAL A 48 6.55 -25.66 -29.92
CA VAL A 48 7.49 -26.56 -30.62
C VAL A 48 8.45 -27.22 -29.62
N VAL A 49 8.67 -28.53 -29.80
CA VAL A 49 9.67 -29.31 -29.07
C VAL A 49 11.01 -29.15 -29.76
N SER A 50 12.07 -28.80 -29.01
CA SER A 50 13.35 -28.45 -29.62
C SER A 50 13.97 -29.62 -30.39
N THR A 51 14.38 -29.35 -31.62
CA THR A 51 15.02 -30.34 -32.52
C THR A 51 16.55 -30.32 -32.44
N ARG A 52 17.13 -29.53 -31.53
CA ARG A 52 18.59 -29.39 -31.36
C ARG A 52 19.15 -30.50 -30.45
N PRO A 53 20.06 -31.38 -30.93
CA PRO A 53 20.46 -32.59 -30.21
C PRO A 53 21.31 -32.36 -28.93
N GLU A 54 21.66 -31.11 -28.62
CA GLU A 54 22.50 -30.75 -27.48
C GLU A 54 21.69 -30.31 -26.24
N PHE A 55 20.40 -30.00 -26.39
CA PHE A 55 19.54 -29.52 -25.30
C PHE A 55 18.15 -30.17 -25.34
N TYR A 56 17.77 -30.86 -24.26
CA TYR A 56 16.42 -31.43 -24.10
C TYR A 56 15.48 -30.41 -23.46
N GLY A 57 14.44 -29.98 -24.18
CA GLY A 57 13.41 -29.08 -23.65
C GLY A 57 12.46 -28.52 -24.71
N PHE A 58 11.59 -27.61 -24.28
CA PHE A 58 10.93 -26.67 -25.18
C PHE A 58 11.95 -25.65 -25.72
N ASP A 59 11.73 -25.13 -26.93
CA ASP A 59 12.56 -24.04 -27.45
C ASP A 59 12.46 -22.78 -26.59
N ILE A 60 13.51 -21.97 -26.58
CA ILE A 60 13.56 -20.70 -25.84
C ILE A 60 12.66 -19.69 -26.57
N VAL A 61 11.39 -19.63 -26.15
CA VAL A 61 10.50 -18.53 -26.49
C VAL A 61 11.13 -17.24 -25.92
N PRO A 62 11.37 -16.20 -26.73
CA PRO A 62 11.84 -14.92 -26.20
C PRO A 62 10.80 -14.35 -25.20
N PRO A 63 11.20 -13.46 -24.27
CA PRO A 63 10.20 -12.70 -23.53
C PRO A 63 9.27 -12.01 -24.55
N PRO A 64 7.94 -12.12 -24.40
CA PRO A 64 7.01 -11.55 -25.37
C PRO A 64 7.24 -10.04 -25.47
N ASP A 65 7.01 -9.49 -26.66
CA ASP A 65 7.01 -8.05 -26.86
C ASP A 65 6.13 -7.38 -25.80
N ARG A 66 6.61 -6.23 -25.31
CA ARG A 66 6.05 -5.52 -24.15
C ARG A 66 4.52 -5.47 -24.28
N PRO A 67 3.77 -5.89 -23.23
CA PRO A 67 2.32 -6.09 -23.33
C PRO A 67 1.63 -4.88 -23.96
N PRO A 68 0.62 -5.10 -24.82
CA PRO A 68 0.17 -4.12 -25.80
C PRO A 68 -0.16 -2.80 -25.12
N GLN A 69 0.67 -1.78 -25.41
CA GLN A 69 0.54 -0.45 -24.83
C GLN A 69 -0.89 0.05 -25.04
N THR A 70 -1.52 0.43 -23.94
CA THR A 70 -2.82 1.10 -23.98
C THR A 70 -2.73 2.39 -24.80
N GLU A 71 -3.84 2.82 -25.39
CA GLU A 71 -3.87 4.08 -26.15
C GLU A 71 -3.36 5.26 -25.30
N ARG A 72 -3.72 5.27 -24.01
CA ARG A 72 -3.21 6.24 -23.03
C ARG A 72 -1.69 6.17 -22.82
N GLU A 73 -1.09 4.99 -22.74
CA GLU A 73 0.38 4.89 -22.68
C GLU A 73 1.00 5.50 -23.95
N ARG A 74 0.45 5.21 -25.13
CA ARG A 74 0.96 5.79 -26.39
C ARG A 74 0.86 7.32 -26.39
N GLU A 75 -0.23 7.89 -25.88
CA GLU A 75 -0.41 9.34 -25.71
C GLU A 75 0.60 9.96 -24.72
N VAL A 76 0.88 9.30 -23.60
CA VAL A 76 1.89 9.75 -22.62
C VAL A 76 3.29 9.71 -23.22
N TYR A 77 3.70 8.57 -23.79
CA TYR A 77 5.07 8.35 -24.25
C TYR A 77 5.40 9.01 -25.61
N THR A 78 4.39 9.44 -26.39
CA THR A 78 4.59 10.27 -27.59
C THR A 78 4.84 11.74 -27.22
N LEU A 79 6.03 12.26 -27.53
CA LEU A 79 6.39 13.67 -27.26
C LEU A 79 5.98 14.61 -28.40
N GLY A 80 5.38 15.75 -28.05
CA GLY A 80 5.23 16.90 -28.94
C GLY A 80 6.40 17.90 -28.84
N ASP A 81 6.40 18.92 -29.71
CA ASP A 81 7.44 19.95 -29.73
C ASP A 81 7.60 20.67 -28.39
N GLY A 82 8.82 20.69 -27.87
CA GLY A 82 9.17 21.33 -26.60
C GLY A 82 8.75 20.55 -25.35
N GLU A 83 8.29 19.31 -25.49
CA GLU A 83 7.95 18.42 -24.37
C GLU A 83 9.12 17.48 -24.00
N MET A 84 9.18 17.09 -22.73
CA MET A 84 10.21 16.19 -22.20
C MET A 84 9.58 15.18 -21.23
N LEU A 85 10.08 13.94 -21.23
CA LEU A 85 9.77 12.97 -20.18
C LEU A 85 10.80 13.08 -19.05
N VAL A 86 10.37 13.53 -17.87
CA VAL A 86 11.18 13.51 -16.65
C VAL A 86 10.82 12.26 -15.85
N ASN A 87 11.81 11.40 -15.63
CA ASN A 87 11.64 10.15 -14.89
C ASN A 87 12.00 10.33 -13.41
N MET A 88 11.02 10.27 -12.53
CA MET A 88 11.17 10.47 -11.09
C MET A 88 11.00 9.13 -10.35
N GLY A 89 12.05 8.68 -9.66
CA GLY A 89 12.10 7.32 -9.10
C GLY A 89 12.67 6.26 -10.07
N PRO A 90 12.66 4.97 -9.72
CA PRO A 90 11.94 4.35 -8.59
C PRO A 90 12.53 4.63 -7.21
N GLN A 91 13.75 5.18 -7.13
CA GLN A 91 14.38 5.63 -5.89
C GLN A 91 14.38 7.17 -5.82
N HIS A 92 13.50 7.75 -5.00
CA HIS A 92 13.49 9.19 -4.67
C HIS A 92 13.00 9.39 -3.22
N PRO A 93 13.51 10.35 -2.43
CA PRO A 93 13.09 10.52 -1.03
C PRO A 93 11.57 10.72 -0.85
N SER A 94 10.97 11.54 -1.71
CA SER A 94 9.52 11.84 -1.72
C SER A 94 8.65 10.80 -2.45
N THR A 95 9.23 9.73 -3.01
CA THR A 95 8.47 8.52 -3.32
C THR A 95 8.57 7.60 -2.11
N HIS A 96 7.72 7.80 -1.11
CA HIS A 96 7.78 7.04 0.15
C HIS A 96 7.44 5.54 -0.08
N GLY A 97 8.48 4.76 -0.39
CA GLY A 97 8.39 3.39 -0.88
C GLY A 97 9.28 3.21 -2.11
N VAL A 98 8.82 2.44 -3.10
CA VAL A 98 9.39 2.39 -4.45
C VAL A 98 8.26 2.58 -5.45
N MET A 99 8.28 3.72 -6.15
CA MET A 99 7.35 4.06 -7.22
C MET A 99 8.10 4.87 -8.26
N ARG A 100 7.85 4.59 -9.55
CA ARG A 100 8.39 5.38 -10.65
C ARG A 100 7.27 6.25 -11.22
N ILE A 101 7.53 7.54 -11.41
CA ILE A 101 6.58 8.50 -11.96
C ILE A 101 7.22 9.05 -13.23
N VAL A 102 6.56 8.85 -14.37
CA VAL A 102 6.94 9.48 -15.63
C VAL A 102 6.12 10.76 -15.77
N LEU A 103 6.79 11.90 -15.70
CA LEU A 103 6.20 13.22 -15.86
C LEU A 103 6.42 13.69 -17.30
N LYS A 104 5.34 13.96 -18.03
CA LYS A 104 5.39 14.64 -19.32
C LYS A 104 5.32 16.14 -19.05
N VAL A 105 6.41 16.86 -19.29
CA VAL A 105 6.57 18.28 -18.90
C VAL A 105 6.85 19.17 -20.10
N ARG A 106 6.44 20.44 -20.01
CA ARG A 106 6.79 21.51 -20.95
C ARG A 106 7.39 22.66 -20.15
N GLY A 107 8.73 22.71 -20.11
CA GLY A 107 9.44 23.51 -19.11
C GLY A 107 9.16 22.98 -17.70
N GLU A 108 8.69 23.84 -16.80
CA GLU A 108 8.36 23.49 -15.41
C GLU A 108 6.92 22.96 -15.22
N VAL A 109 6.07 23.05 -16.25
CA VAL A 109 4.64 22.70 -16.17
C VAL A 109 4.42 21.24 -16.57
N VAL A 110 3.71 20.49 -15.72
CA VAL A 110 3.26 19.13 -16.00
C VAL A 110 2.08 19.15 -16.99
N ILE A 111 2.21 18.38 -18.06
CA ILE A 111 1.17 18.16 -19.09
C ILE A 111 0.38 16.88 -18.76
N ASP A 112 1.07 15.78 -18.45
CA ASP A 112 0.48 14.51 -17.99
C ASP A 112 1.46 13.75 -17.06
N LEU A 113 0.97 12.73 -16.38
CA LEU A 113 1.68 11.93 -15.38
C LEU A 113 1.25 10.46 -15.45
N ASP A 114 2.23 9.56 -15.60
CA ASP A 114 2.06 8.11 -15.53
C ASP A 114 2.76 7.52 -14.28
N PRO A 115 2.02 7.06 -13.27
CA PRO A 115 2.58 6.41 -12.09
C PRO A 115 2.78 4.91 -12.39
N VAL A 116 4.02 4.53 -12.69
CA VAL A 116 4.41 3.15 -13.00
C VAL A 116 4.55 2.36 -11.70
N LEU A 117 3.55 1.48 -11.48
CA LEU A 117 3.40 0.61 -10.31
C LEU A 117 4.06 -0.77 -10.53
N GLY A 118 4.02 -1.64 -9.52
CA GLY A 118 4.50 -3.02 -9.58
C GLY A 118 5.92 -3.26 -9.07
N TYR A 119 6.65 -2.22 -8.66
CA TYR A 119 8.02 -2.32 -8.14
C TYR A 119 8.13 -3.08 -6.81
N LEU A 120 7.03 -3.18 -6.05
CA LEU A 120 6.92 -3.96 -4.82
C LEU A 120 6.00 -5.19 -4.97
N HIS A 121 5.71 -5.62 -6.21
CA HIS A 121 4.77 -6.72 -6.45
C HIS A 121 5.32 -8.06 -5.97
N ARG A 122 4.64 -8.62 -4.97
CA ARG A 122 5.01 -9.87 -4.27
C ARG A 122 4.07 -11.04 -4.59
N GLY A 123 3.03 -10.83 -5.40
CA GLY A 123 2.00 -11.84 -5.68
C GLY A 123 1.26 -12.31 -4.42
N ILE A 124 0.99 -11.41 -3.48
CA ILE A 124 0.45 -11.72 -2.14
C ILE A 124 -0.91 -12.40 -2.26
N GLU A 125 -1.77 -11.97 -3.19
CA GLU A 125 -3.04 -12.66 -3.45
C GLU A 125 -2.85 -14.13 -3.82
N LYS A 126 -1.79 -14.46 -4.56
CA LYS A 126 -1.48 -15.84 -4.96
C LYS A 126 -0.79 -16.64 -3.86
N LEU A 127 0.03 -15.99 -3.02
CA LEU A 127 0.57 -16.59 -1.80
C LEU A 127 -0.55 -16.93 -0.80
N CYS A 128 -1.58 -16.08 -0.70
CA CYS A 128 -2.76 -16.32 0.13
C CYS A 128 -3.60 -17.52 -0.36
N GLU A 129 -3.77 -17.72 -1.67
CA GLU A 129 -4.44 -18.93 -2.22
C GLU A 129 -3.71 -20.23 -1.84
N ASN A 130 -2.38 -20.19 -1.79
CA ASN A 130 -1.55 -21.35 -1.47
C ASN A 130 -1.41 -21.62 0.05
N ALA A 131 -2.02 -20.79 0.91
CA ALA A 131 -1.80 -20.80 2.35
C ALA A 131 -3.09 -20.99 3.18
N THR A 132 -2.93 -21.47 4.42
CA THR A 132 -4.10 -21.69 5.29
C THR A 132 -4.73 -20.37 5.74
N TYR A 133 -6.02 -20.36 6.06
CA TYR A 133 -6.71 -19.16 6.56
C TYR A 133 -5.98 -18.45 7.74
N THR A 134 -5.33 -19.21 8.62
CA THR A 134 -4.52 -18.65 9.71
C THR A 134 -3.20 -18.04 9.20
N THR A 135 -2.57 -18.65 8.20
CA THR A 135 -1.33 -18.14 7.57
C THR A 135 -1.57 -16.89 6.74
N VAL A 136 -2.74 -16.76 6.08
CA VAL A 136 -3.11 -15.56 5.31
C VAL A 136 -3.03 -14.29 6.16
N MET A 137 -3.38 -14.37 7.45
CA MET A 137 -3.25 -13.25 8.40
C MET A 137 -1.82 -12.68 8.46
N THR A 138 -0.79 -13.52 8.29
CA THR A 138 0.63 -13.07 8.29
C THR A 138 1.09 -12.44 6.99
N TYR A 139 0.38 -12.66 5.88
CA TYR A 139 0.72 -12.09 4.57
C TYR A 139 -0.01 -10.78 4.28
N VAL A 140 -1.17 -10.55 4.88
CA VAL A 140 -1.92 -9.28 4.76
C VAL A 140 -1.36 -8.17 5.64
N ASP A 141 -0.76 -8.50 6.79
CA ASP A 141 -0.15 -7.55 7.72
C ASP A 141 0.87 -6.61 7.01
N PRO A 142 1.91 -7.10 6.29
CA PRO A 142 2.90 -6.27 5.59
C PRO A 142 2.42 -5.68 4.24
N MET A 143 1.14 -5.35 4.11
CA MET A 143 0.58 -4.65 2.95
C MET A 143 0.58 -3.14 3.19
N ASP A 144 -0.06 -2.68 4.26
CA ASP A 144 0.10 -1.34 4.81
C ASP A 144 0.80 -1.42 6.17
N TYR A 145 2.13 -1.25 6.17
CA TYR A 145 2.98 -1.29 7.36
C TYR A 145 2.77 -0.10 8.33
N MET A 146 1.91 0.87 7.98
CA MET A 146 1.46 1.95 8.87
C MET A 146 0.05 1.72 9.42
N SER A 147 -0.70 0.74 8.91
CA SER A 147 -2.01 0.36 9.47
C SER A 147 -2.24 -1.17 9.51
N ALA A 148 -1.18 -1.92 9.82
CA ALA A 148 -1.11 -3.37 10.00
C ALA A 148 -2.42 -4.02 10.53
N MET A 149 -2.91 -3.51 11.67
CA MET A 149 -4.10 -4.03 12.34
C MET A 149 -5.40 -3.89 11.53
N HIS A 150 -5.51 -2.87 10.65
CA HIS A 150 -6.63 -2.75 9.71
C HIS A 150 -6.54 -3.78 8.58
N ASN A 151 -5.32 -4.10 8.12
CA ASN A 151 -5.08 -5.12 7.10
C ASN A 151 -5.48 -6.52 7.58
N GLU A 152 -5.26 -6.79 8.87
CA GLU A 152 -5.70 -8.01 9.54
C GLU A 152 -7.23 -8.04 9.76
N HIS A 153 -7.86 -6.90 10.05
CA HIS A 153 -9.27 -6.85 10.46
C HIS A 153 -10.25 -7.27 9.34
N ALA A 154 -10.08 -6.79 8.10
CA ALA A 154 -10.98 -7.18 7.01
C ALA A 154 -10.96 -8.69 6.66
N PRO A 155 -9.81 -9.37 6.52
CA PRO A 155 -9.79 -10.82 6.32
C PRO A 155 -10.29 -11.60 7.54
N ALA A 156 -10.01 -11.16 8.78
CA ALA A 156 -10.62 -11.77 9.97
C ALA A 156 -12.16 -11.77 9.87
N LEU A 157 -12.76 -10.61 9.55
CA LEU A 157 -14.21 -10.48 9.34
C LEU A 157 -14.71 -11.28 8.12
N ALA A 158 -13.94 -11.39 7.04
CA ALA A 158 -14.31 -12.19 5.87
C ALA A 158 -14.33 -13.69 6.17
N PHE A 159 -13.33 -14.17 6.92
CA PHE A 159 -13.21 -15.58 7.31
C PHE A 159 -14.21 -15.97 8.40
N GLU A 160 -14.51 -15.07 9.34
CA GLU A 160 -15.61 -15.22 10.31
C GLU A 160 -16.97 -15.38 9.60
N LYS A 161 -17.23 -14.56 8.56
CA LYS A 161 -18.43 -14.70 7.70
C LYS A 161 -18.46 -16.01 6.90
N LEU A 162 -17.34 -16.47 6.33
CA LEU A 162 -17.28 -17.76 5.62
C LEU A 162 -17.54 -18.96 6.54
N TYR A 163 -17.02 -18.90 7.77
CA TYR A 163 -17.13 -20.01 8.72
C TYR A 163 -18.44 -19.97 9.54
N GLY A 164 -19.05 -18.79 9.70
CA GLY A 164 -20.27 -18.60 10.49
C GLY A 164 -20.02 -18.45 12.00
N ILE A 165 -18.82 -18.00 12.40
CA ILE A 165 -18.48 -17.70 13.80
C ILE A 165 -18.60 -16.19 14.06
N LYS A 166 -19.12 -15.84 15.23
CA LYS A 166 -19.03 -14.49 15.80
C LYS A 166 -17.91 -14.45 16.85
N ALA A 167 -17.07 -13.42 16.81
CA ALA A 167 -16.08 -13.17 17.86
C ALA A 167 -16.76 -12.78 19.19
N PRO A 168 -16.14 -13.03 20.37
CA PRO A 168 -16.66 -12.56 21.65
C PRO A 168 -16.73 -11.04 21.74
N ARG A 169 -17.70 -10.48 22.49
CA ARG A 169 -17.87 -9.01 22.63
C ARG A 169 -16.59 -8.31 23.10
N ARG A 170 -15.84 -8.88 24.06
CA ARG A 170 -14.55 -8.34 24.51
C ARG A 170 -13.51 -8.27 23.39
N ALA A 171 -13.43 -9.31 22.55
CA ALA A 171 -12.56 -9.30 21.37
C ALA A 171 -12.97 -8.21 20.37
N GLU A 172 -14.27 -8.00 20.13
CA GLU A 172 -14.78 -6.92 19.27
C GLU A 172 -14.31 -5.53 19.80
N TYR A 173 -14.38 -5.27 21.11
CA TYR A 173 -13.86 -4.03 21.71
C TYR A 173 -12.34 -3.89 21.61
N ILE A 174 -11.56 -4.94 21.91
CA ILE A 174 -10.09 -4.92 21.81
C ILE A 174 -9.63 -4.69 20.37
N ARG A 175 -10.31 -5.31 19.37
CA ARG A 175 -10.05 -5.05 17.95
C ARG A 175 -10.22 -3.57 17.60
N ALA A 176 -11.31 -2.94 18.05
CA ALA A 176 -11.55 -1.53 17.78
C ALA A 176 -10.53 -0.61 18.46
N LEU A 177 -10.16 -0.88 19.72
CA LEU A 177 -9.13 -0.13 20.44
C LEU A 177 -7.80 -0.12 19.66
N VAL A 178 -7.35 -1.30 19.26
CA VAL A 178 -6.09 -1.52 18.55
C VAL A 178 -6.10 -0.91 17.13
N VAL A 179 -7.26 -0.88 16.49
CA VAL A 179 -7.51 -0.29 15.15
C VAL A 179 -7.55 1.23 15.21
N GLU A 180 -8.24 1.84 16.16
CA GLU A 180 -8.26 3.32 16.29
C GLU A 180 -6.91 3.86 16.83
N LEU A 181 -6.17 3.10 17.66
CA LEU A 181 -4.77 3.38 17.99
C LEU A 181 -3.88 3.41 16.72
N ASN A 182 -4.04 2.44 15.81
CA ASN A 182 -3.36 2.47 14.50
C ASN A 182 -3.81 3.65 13.64
N ARG A 183 -5.06 4.12 13.75
CA ARG A 183 -5.53 5.30 13.00
C ARG A 183 -4.88 6.58 13.50
N VAL A 184 -4.80 6.79 14.81
CA VAL A 184 -4.11 7.93 15.41
C VAL A 184 -2.64 7.94 14.99
N PHE A 185 -1.97 6.79 15.07
CA PHE A 185 -0.59 6.59 14.61
C PHE A 185 -0.42 6.95 13.11
N SER A 186 -1.23 6.36 12.22
CA SER A 186 -1.08 6.56 10.77
C SER A 186 -1.38 7.99 10.32
N HIS A 187 -2.41 8.63 10.87
CA HIS A 187 -2.68 10.05 10.59
C HIS A 187 -1.59 10.96 11.18
N GLY A 188 -1.05 10.61 12.35
CA GLY A 188 0.08 11.30 12.97
C GLY A 188 1.33 11.33 12.09
N LEU A 189 1.69 10.19 11.47
CA LEU A 189 2.79 10.15 10.49
C LEU A 189 2.46 10.89 9.19
N MET A 190 1.24 10.79 8.67
CA MET A 190 0.86 11.45 7.41
C MET A 190 1.08 12.97 7.45
N MET A 191 0.74 13.63 8.56
CA MET A 191 1.04 15.06 8.77
C MET A 191 2.54 15.35 8.67
N GLY A 192 3.37 14.50 9.27
CA GLY A 192 4.83 14.61 9.24
C GLY A 192 5.42 14.40 7.84
N PHE A 193 4.96 13.38 7.11
CA PHE A 193 5.43 13.10 5.75
C PHE A 193 5.01 14.19 4.75
N LEU A 194 3.77 14.67 4.81
CA LEU A 194 3.31 15.78 3.98
C LEU A 194 4.12 17.07 4.25
N ALA A 195 4.55 17.29 5.50
CA ALA A 195 5.45 18.39 5.84
C ALA A 195 6.86 18.16 5.28
N LEU A 196 7.41 16.95 5.40
CA LEU A 196 8.76 16.59 4.95
C LEU A 196 8.91 16.79 3.42
N ASP A 197 7.92 16.37 2.63
CA ASP A 197 7.90 16.55 1.18
C ASP A 197 7.71 18.01 0.74
N LEU A 198 7.34 18.89 1.66
CA LEU A 198 7.33 20.34 1.50
C LEU A 198 8.56 21.02 2.14
N GLY A 199 9.52 20.24 2.66
CA GLY A 199 10.78 20.71 3.27
C GLY A 199 10.76 20.89 4.79
N GLY A 200 9.63 20.63 5.46
CA GLY A 200 9.46 20.78 6.90
C GLY A 200 9.88 19.54 7.70
N LEU A 201 11.10 19.53 8.25
CA LEU A 201 11.65 18.37 8.99
C LEU A 201 11.10 18.20 10.42
N THR A 202 10.79 19.27 11.15
CA THR A 202 10.38 19.16 12.57
C THR A 202 9.06 18.38 12.78
N PRO A 203 8.00 18.58 11.97
CA PRO A 203 6.71 17.89 12.14
C PRO A 203 6.77 16.36 12.11
N ILE A 204 7.67 15.78 11.30
CA ILE A 204 7.84 14.32 11.25
C ILE A 204 8.54 13.76 12.49
N LEU A 205 9.41 14.54 13.16
CA LEU A 205 10.03 14.13 14.41
C LEU A 205 8.99 14.00 15.54
N TYR A 206 8.06 14.94 15.66
CA TYR A 206 6.93 14.83 16.59
C TYR A 206 5.98 13.67 16.22
N GLY A 207 5.75 13.45 14.91
CA GLY A 207 5.05 12.26 14.42
C GLY A 207 5.70 10.94 14.86
N PHE A 208 7.04 10.86 14.83
CA PHE A 208 7.77 9.67 15.30
C PHE A 208 7.74 9.49 16.82
N ILE A 209 7.74 10.56 17.61
CA ILE A 209 7.58 10.46 19.08
C ILE A 209 6.20 9.88 19.43
N ASN A 210 5.13 10.40 18.81
CA ASN A 210 3.77 9.88 18.97
C ASN A 210 3.64 8.43 18.48
N ARG A 211 4.30 8.08 17.36
CA ARG A 211 4.38 6.70 16.86
C ARG A 211 4.96 5.77 17.91
N ASP A 212 6.14 6.08 18.45
CA ASP A 212 6.89 5.09 19.22
C ASP A 212 6.21 4.75 20.56
N GLN A 213 5.51 5.72 21.16
CA GLN A 213 4.62 5.49 22.32
C GLN A 213 3.46 4.52 21.99
N VAL A 214 2.77 4.72 20.85
CA VAL A 214 1.69 3.81 20.40
C VAL A 214 2.24 2.43 20.03
N VAL A 215 3.42 2.38 19.41
CA VAL A 215 4.10 1.13 19.06
C VAL A 215 4.57 0.36 20.30
N ASP A 216 5.05 1.04 21.34
CA ASP A 216 5.37 0.42 22.64
C ASP A 216 4.12 -0.21 23.26
N LEU A 217 2.98 0.51 23.29
CA LEU A 217 1.69 -0.02 23.75
C LEU A 217 1.26 -1.26 22.96
N LEU A 218 1.30 -1.21 21.63
CA LEU A 218 0.93 -2.34 20.77
C LEU A 218 1.92 -3.51 20.87
N SER A 219 3.21 -3.23 21.14
CA SER A 219 4.23 -4.27 21.34
C SER A 219 4.05 -5.01 22.66
N ALA A 220 3.51 -4.37 23.70
CA ALA A 220 3.21 -5.01 24.98
C ALA A 220 2.13 -6.11 24.87
N ILE A 221 1.20 -6.00 23.91
CA ILE A 221 0.13 -6.99 23.69
C ILE A 221 0.40 -7.98 22.54
N SER A 222 1.36 -7.70 21.65
CA SER A 222 1.66 -8.52 20.46
C SER A 222 3.06 -9.16 20.48
N GLY A 223 4.01 -8.58 21.21
CA GLY A 223 5.43 -8.92 21.16
C GLY A 223 6.19 -8.34 19.95
N GLN A 224 5.58 -7.48 19.12
CA GLN A 224 6.17 -6.98 17.87
C GLN A 224 5.97 -5.45 17.69
N ARG A 225 6.76 -4.78 16.83
CA ARG A 225 6.82 -3.29 16.73
C ARG A 225 6.27 -2.67 15.43
N MET A 226 5.74 -3.44 14.48
CA MET A 226 5.26 -2.88 13.21
C MET A 226 4.30 -3.80 12.46
N LEU A 227 4.79 -5.00 12.11
CA LEU A 227 3.93 -6.15 11.87
C LEU A 227 3.58 -6.68 13.26
N PHE A 228 2.34 -7.08 13.48
CA PHE A 228 1.83 -7.42 14.81
C PHE A 228 1.12 -8.78 14.88
N ASN A 229 0.56 -9.25 13.75
CA ASN A 229 -0.09 -10.56 13.62
C ASN A 229 -1.01 -10.90 14.82
N PHE A 230 -1.83 -9.94 15.25
CA PHE A 230 -2.54 -9.97 16.54
C PHE A 230 -3.98 -10.49 16.44
N PHE A 231 -4.64 -10.34 15.30
CA PHE A 231 -6.00 -10.81 15.06
C PHE A 231 -5.99 -12.31 14.77
N ARG A 232 -7.05 -13.00 15.20
CA ARG A 232 -7.31 -14.41 14.87
C ARG A 232 -8.73 -14.54 14.35
N VAL A 233 -8.97 -15.50 13.45
CA VAL A 233 -10.35 -15.83 13.05
C VAL A 233 -11.09 -16.32 14.29
N GLY A 234 -12.13 -15.60 14.70
CA GLY A 234 -12.86 -15.81 15.96
C GLY A 234 -12.41 -14.96 17.15
N GLY A 235 -11.42 -14.07 17.04
CA GLY A 235 -11.01 -13.19 18.15
C GLY A 235 -9.67 -12.44 17.99
N VAL A 236 -8.92 -12.35 19.08
CA VAL A 236 -7.57 -11.76 19.15
C VAL A 236 -6.60 -12.72 19.86
N ASN A 237 -5.30 -12.59 19.60
CA ASN A 237 -4.30 -13.57 20.04
C ASN A 237 -4.06 -13.55 21.56
N PHE A 238 -4.09 -12.35 22.18
CA PHE A 238 -3.92 -12.12 23.61
C PHE A 238 -4.94 -11.10 24.13
N ASP A 239 -5.17 -11.08 25.44
CA ASP A 239 -6.01 -10.07 26.12
C ASP A 239 -5.17 -8.85 26.54
N VAL A 240 -5.82 -7.71 26.76
CA VAL A 240 -5.20 -6.53 27.36
C VAL A 240 -5.03 -6.73 28.87
N ASN A 241 -3.85 -6.38 29.41
CA ASN A 241 -3.55 -6.44 30.84
C ASN A 241 -3.69 -5.06 31.51
N ASP A 242 -3.75 -5.05 32.84
CA ASP A 242 -3.90 -3.80 33.62
C ASP A 242 -2.73 -2.83 33.41
N GLU A 243 -1.53 -3.35 33.12
CA GLU A 243 -0.36 -2.53 32.78
C GLU A 243 -0.56 -1.78 31.45
N PHE A 244 -1.06 -2.44 30.41
CA PHE A 244 -1.41 -1.79 29.14
C PHE A 244 -2.48 -0.72 29.34
N LEU A 245 -3.53 -1.00 30.13
CA LEU A 245 -4.59 -0.03 30.42
C LEU A 245 -4.05 1.19 31.20
N SER A 246 -3.14 0.97 32.14
CA SER A 246 -2.44 2.03 32.88
C SER A 246 -1.57 2.90 31.95
N ARG A 247 -0.69 2.28 31.15
CA ARG A 247 0.16 2.97 30.17
C ARG A 247 -0.68 3.74 29.12
N LEU A 248 -1.81 3.17 28.68
CA LEU A 248 -2.78 3.81 27.78
C LEU A 248 -3.43 5.04 28.44
N GLY A 249 -3.69 5.00 29.75
CA GLY A 249 -4.11 6.16 30.53
C GLY A 249 -3.06 7.28 30.50
N THR A 250 -1.79 6.96 30.74
CA THR A 250 -0.68 7.93 30.67
C THR A 250 -0.52 8.54 29.27
N TRP A 251 -0.61 7.73 28.22
CA TRP A 251 -0.52 8.20 26.83
C TRP A 251 -1.66 9.16 26.46
N ARG A 252 -2.91 8.79 26.80
CA ARG A 252 -4.09 9.64 26.53
C ARG A 252 -3.97 11.03 27.15
N ALA A 253 -3.34 11.16 28.31
CA ALA A 253 -3.19 12.43 29.02
C ALA A 253 -2.26 13.45 28.32
N GLY A 254 -1.39 13.03 27.38
CA GLY A 254 -0.44 13.92 26.69
C GLY A 254 -0.50 13.87 25.15
N VAL A 255 -1.31 12.99 24.57
CA VAL A 255 -1.37 12.83 23.11
C VAL A 255 -1.94 14.07 22.42
N LEU A 256 -3.02 14.67 22.97
CA LEU A 256 -3.68 15.85 22.38
C LEU A 256 -2.73 17.05 22.31
N ASP A 257 -2.06 17.41 23.40
CA ASP A 257 -1.06 18.49 23.44
C ASP A 257 0.01 18.33 22.36
N THR A 258 0.49 17.09 22.14
CA THR A 258 1.52 16.78 21.15
C THR A 258 1.00 16.83 19.71
N ILE A 259 -0.30 16.57 19.50
CA ILE A 259 -0.98 16.76 18.22
C ILE A 259 -1.18 18.24 17.94
N GLU A 260 -1.70 19.01 18.90
CA GLU A 260 -1.99 20.44 18.73
C GLU A 260 -0.71 21.26 18.54
N MET A 261 0.39 20.88 19.20
CA MET A 261 1.71 21.45 18.91
C MET A 261 2.13 21.25 17.45
N ASN A 262 1.84 20.07 16.86
CA ASN A 262 2.21 19.76 15.48
C ASN A 262 1.24 20.39 14.46
N GLU A 263 -0.05 20.41 14.79
CA GLU A 263 -1.11 21.11 14.05
C GLU A 263 -0.80 22.60 13.96
N LYS A 264 -0.35 23.22 15.05
CA LYS A 264 0.03 24.64 15.09
C LYS A 264 1.20 24.97 14.15
N LEU A 265 2.25 24.13 14.15
CA LEU A 265 3.44 24.31 13.30
C LEU A 265 3.16 24.25 11.78
N LEU A 266 2.03 23.65 11.39
CA LEU A 266 1.61 23.48 9.99
C LEU A 266 0.44 24.39 9.59
N THR A 267 -0.56 24.54 10.45
CA THR A 267 -1.84 25.19 10.13
C THR A 267 -1.73 26.71 10.18
N GLU A 268 -0.92 27.26 11.08
CA GLU A 268 -0.61 28.70 11.14
C GLU A 268 0.47 29.11 10.11
N ASN A 269 1.08 28.16 9.40
CA ASN A 269 2.24 28.38 8.54
C ASN A 269 1.82 28.82 7.12
N GLU A 270 2.14 30.07 6.76
CA GLU A 270 1.82 30.66 5.45
C GLU A 270 2.41 29.87 4.27
N ILE A 271 3.64 29.35 4.40
CA ILE A 271 4.32 28.58 3.34
C ILE A 271 3.60 27.24 3.11
N PHE A 272 3.26 26.54 4.20
CA PHE A 272 2.49 25.30 4.12
C PHE A 272 1.11 25.56 3.50
N GLY A 273 0.41 26.62 3.94
CA GLY A 273 -0.85 27.04 3.34
C GLY A 273 -0.74 27.33 1.84
N ALA A 274 0.28 28.09 1.41
CA ALA A 274 0.50 28.46 0.01
C ALA A 274 0.85 27.26 -0.89
N ARG A 275 1.50 26.22 -0.36
CA ARG A 275 1.85 24.99 -1.11
C ARG A 275 0.77 23.90 -1.08
N THR A 276 -0.33 24.08 -0.35
CA THR A 276 -1.36 23.04 -0.14
C THR A 276 -2.78 23.47 -0.51
N LYS A 277 -3.11 24.76 -0.38
CA LYS A 277 -4.45 25.30 -0.71
C LYS A 277 -4.62 25.42 -2.22
N GLY A 278 -5.76 24.97 -2.75
CA GLY A 278 -6.05 24.94 -4.18
C GLY A 278 -5.20 23.94 -4.99
N MET A 279 -4.48 23.03 -4.33
CA MET A 279 -3.60 22.04 -4.96
C MET A 279 -4.26 20.66 -5.05
N GLY A 280 -4.24 20.07 -6.25
CA GLY A 280 -4.84 18.75 -6.52
C GLY A 280 -6.30 18.67 -6.10
N VAL A 281 -7.13 19.60 -6.58
CA VAL A 281 -8.56 19.73 -6.21
C VAL A 281 -9.37 18.60 -6.84
N LEU A 282 -9.81 17.65 -6.01
CA LEU A 282 -10.71 16.57 -6.38
C LEU A 282 -12.14 16.94 -5.98
N THR A 283 -13.06 17.00 -6.96
CA THR A 283 -14.47 17.25 -6.64
C THR A 283 -15.16 15.97 -6.14
N GLY A 284 -16.21 16.11 -5.33
CA GLY A 284 -16.96 14.96 -4.80
C GLY A 284 -17.48 14.00 -5.87
N GLN A 285 -17.93 14.52 -7.03
CA GLN A 285 -18.37 13.68 -8.15
C GLN A 285 -17.19 12.91 -8.77
N GLN A 286 -16.07 13.57 -9.06
CA GLN A 286 -14.87 12.90 -9.57
C GLN A 286 -14.32 11.86 -8.59
N ALA A 287 -14.42 12.11 -7.28
CA ALA A 287 -14.04 11.13 -6.27
C ALA A 287 -14.92 9.86 -6.33
N ILE A 288 -16.23 10.03 -6.51
CA ILE A 288 -17.18 8.93 -6.68
C ILE A 288 -16.94 8.18 -8.00
N ASP A 289 -16.76 8.90 -9.12
CA ASP A 289 -16.53 8.32 -10.46
C ASP A 289 -15.23 7.49 -10.53
N LEU A 290 -14.21 7.89 -9.76
CA LEU A 290 -12.95 7.16 -9.59
C LEU A 290 -13.02 6.07 -8.49
N GLY A 291 -14.12 5.98 -7.74
CA GLY A 291 -14.29 5.05 -6.62
C GLY A 291 -13.39 5.34 -5.40
N VAL A 292 -12.85 6.55 -5.29
CA VAL A 292 -12.03 7.01 -4.16
C VAL A 292 -12.86 6.95 -2.87
N THR A 293 -12.23 6.57 -1.76
CA THR A 293 -12.89 6.36 -0.46
C THR A 293 -12.03 6.90 0.68
N GLY A 294 -12.59 7.03 1.89
CA GLY A 294 -11.83 7.43 3.08
C GLY A 294 -11.67 8.94 3.24
N PRO A 295 -10.61 9.40 3.93
CA PRO A 295 -10.34 10.83 4.12
C PRO A 295 -10.23 11.58 2.79
N ASN A 296 -9.73 10.93 1.74
CA ASN A 296 -9.62 11.51 0.39
C ASN A 296 -11.00 11.82 -0.24
N LEU A 297 -12.04 11.04 0.10
CA LEU A 297 -13.43 11.28 -0.30
C LEU A 297 -14.13 12.30 0.62
N ARG A 298 -13.96 12.17 1.94
CA ARG A 298 -14.55 13.07 2.94
C ARG A 298 -14.00 14.50 2.88
N ALA A 299 -12.76 14.68 2.44
CA ALA A 299 -12.17 15.98 2.15
C ALA A 299 -12.78 16.70 0.92
N SER A 300 -13.55 15.96 0.11
CA SER A 300 -14.19 16.40 -1.14
C SER A 300 -15.71 16.59 -0.98
N GLY A 301 -16.19 16.81 0.25
CA GLY A 301 -17.58 17.12 0.60
C GLY A 301 -18.52 15.93 0.79
N VAL A 302 -18.07 14.68 0.56
CA VAL A 302 -18.95 13.48 0.54
C VAL A 302 -18.92 12.75 1.90
N PRO A 303 -20.04 12.69 2.66
CA PRO A 303 -20.08 12.11 4.01
C PRO A 303 -20.23 10.58 3.97
N PHE A 304 -19.18 9.87 3.56
CA PHE A 304 -19.14 8.41 3.52
C PHE A 304 -18.03 7.84 4.42
N ASP A 305 -18.38 6.91 5.30
CA ASP A 305 -17.49 6.14 6.18
C ASP A 305 -18.09 4.74 6.37
N VAL A 306 -17.28 3.68 6.17
CA VAL A 306 -17.74 2.30 6.28
C VAL A 306 -18.27 1.98 7.68
N ARG A 307 -17.72 2.60 8.73
CA ARG A 307 -18.12 2.39 10.14
C ARG A 307 -19.56 2.84 10.42
N LYS A 308 -20.13 3.76 9.63
CA LYS A 308 -21.57 4.11 9.67
C LYS A 308 -22.40 3.49 8.55
N ALA A 309 -21.87 3.42 7.33
CA ALA A 309 -22.63 2.93 6.16
C ALA A 309 -22.82 1.41 6.15
N HIS A 310 -21.79 0.66 6.57
CA HIS A 310 -21.79 -0.80 6.67
C HIS A 310 -21.17 -1.22 8.01
N PRO A 311 -21.83 -0.88 9.14
CA PRO A 311 -21.25 -0.96 10.48
C PRO A 311 -20.87 -2.40 10.85
N TYR A 312 -19.65 -2.55 11.37
CA TYR A 312 -19.13 -3.78 11.95
C TYR A 312 -18.96 -3.61 13.47
N PRO A 313 -19.09 -4.67 14.29
CA PRO A 313 -18.93 -4.54 15.74
C PRO A 313 -17.52 -4.00 16.11
N PRO A 314 -17.39 -3.14 17.13
CA PRO A 314 -18.40 -2.60 18.04
C PRO A 314 -19.00 -1.25 17.59
N TYR A 315 -18.56 -0.68 16.46
CA TYR A 315 -18.88 0.69 16.02
C TYR A 315 -20.35 1.13 16.06
N PRO A 316 -21.39 0.30 15.81
CA PRO A 316 -22.78 0.76 15.97
C PRO A 316 -23.22 1.03 17.41
N GLU A 317 -22.40 0.71 18.43
CA GLU A 317 -22.60 1.06 19.84
C GLU A 317 -21.70 2.24 20.31
N LEU A 318 -20.98 2.89 19.38
CA LEU A 318 -20.08 4.01 19.64
C LEU A 318 -20.58 5.31 18.97
N GLU A 319 -20.42 6.42 19.67
CA GLU A 319 -20.91 7.74 19.26
C GLU A 319 -19.77 8.55 18.65
N PHE A 320 -19.81 8.78 17.33
CA PHE A 320 -18.81 9.56 16.61
C PHE A 320 -19.42 10.24 15.40
N ASP A 321 -18.80 11.32 14.91
CA ASP A 321 -19.27 12.02 13.72
C ASP A 321 -18.41 11.76 12.48
N VAL A 322 -19.05 11.80 11.31
CA VAL A 322 -18.40 11.66 10.01
C VAL A 322 -18.11 13.06 9.51
N ILE A 323 -16.97 13.59 9.96
CA ILE A 323 -16.48 14.92 9.60
C ILE A 323 -16.19 14.96 8.09
N THR A 324 -16.49 16.08 7.44
CA THR A 324 -16.17 16.34 6.03
C THR A 324 -15.57 17.73 5.86
N GLN A 325 -14.71 17.89 4.84
CA GLN A 325 -14.23 19.19 4.37
C GLN A 325 -14.77 19.43 2.95
N GLN A 326 -14.88 20.69 2.55
CA GLN A 326 -15.45 21.09 1.24
C GLN A 326 -14.40 21.47 0.18
N GLY A 327 -13.11 21.55 0.55
CA GLY A 327 -12.07 22.10 -0.33
C GLY A 327 -11.59 21.16 -1.44
N GLY A 328 -11.65 19.84 -1.24
CA GLY A 328 -11.16 18.83 -2.19
C GLY A 328 -9.66 18.87 -2.48
N ASP A 329 -8.90 19.77 -1.88
CA ASP A 329 -7.47 20.02 -2.12
C ASP A 329 -6.56 19.30 -1.10
N THR A 330 -5.25 19.44 -1.28
CA THR A 330 -4.25 18.88 -0.36
C THR A 330 -4.43 19.40 1.07
N TYR A 331 -4.79 20.68 1.24
CA TYR A 331 -5.05 21.27 2.56
C TYR A 331 -6.30 20.65 3.24
N ALA A 332 -7.40 20.47 2.51
CA ALA A 332 -8.59 19.77 2.99
C ALA A 332 -8.29 18.30 3.33
N ARG A 333 -7.48 17.60 2.52
CA ARG A 333 -7.01 16.23 2.79
C ARG A 333 -6.12 16.11 4.03
N TYR A 334 -5.41 17.18 4.41
CA TYR A 334 -4.71 17.32 5.68
C TYR A 334 -5.69 17.56 6.84
N MET A 335 -6.51 18.63 6.78
CA MET A 335 -7.47 18.99 7.84
C MET A 335 -8.45 17.86 8.16
N GLN A 336 -8.88 17.10 7.14
CA GLN A 336 -9.74 15.91 7.31
C GLN A 336 -9.08 14.84 8.19
N ARG A 337 -7.78 14.58 8.01
CA ARG A 337 -7.03 13.59 8.81
C ARG A 337 -6.76 14.09 10.22
N VAL A 338 -6.50 15.39 10.42
CA VAL A 338 -6.43 16.01 11.75
C VAL A 338 -7.74 15.82 12.52
N ALA A 339 -8.87 16.09 11.85
CA ALA A 339 -10.19 15.95 12.45
C ALA A 339 -10.56 14.49 12.76
N GLU A 340 -10.29 13.56 11.84
CA GLU A 340 -10.49 12.12 12.08
C GLU A 340 -9.59 11.59 13.20
N LEU A 341 -8.36 12.10 13.33
CA LEU A 341 -7.45 11.76 14.42
C LEU A 341 -8.01 12.20 15.78
N LYS A 342 -8.51 13.44 15.90
CA LYS A 342 -9.19 13.91 17.13
C LYS A 342 -10.44 13.07 17.45
N GLN A 343 -11.23 12.70 16.43
CA GLN A 343 -12.39 11.81 16.60
C GLN A 343 -11.99 10.37 17.02
N SER A 344 -10.82 9.90 16.61
CA SER A 344 -10.29 8.57 16.96
C SER A 344 -9.92 8.48 18.44
N ILE A 345 -9.39 9.56 19.02
CA ILE A 345 -9.10 9.64 20.46
C ILE A 345 -10.40 9.55 21.27
N HIS A 346 -11.43 10.30 20.88
CA HIS A 346 -12.74 10.22 21.52
C HIS A 346 -13.38 8.82 21.42
N LEU A 347 -13.18 8.12 20.30
CA LEU A 347 -13.57 6.70 20.16
C LEU A 347 -12.79 5.79 21.11
N ILE A 348 -11.47 5.99 21.27
CA ILE A 348 -10.63 5.21 22.19
C ILE A 348 -11.14 5.32 23.64
N ASP A 349 -11.54 6.51 24.08
CA ASP A 349 -12.10 6.70 25.43
C ASP A 349 -13.40 5.92 25.63
N GLN A 350 -14.37 6.07 24.72
CA GLN A 350 -15.61 5.29 24.78
C GLN A 350 -15.37 3.77 24.73
N ILE A 351 -14.38 3.31 23.95
CA ILE A 351 -14.02 1.90 23.83
C ILE A 351 -13.42 1.35 25.14
N VAL A 352 -12.63 2.16 25.86
CA VAL A 352 -12.09 1.76 27.17
C VAL A 352 -13.19 1.72 28.22
N ASP A 353 -14.00 2.78 28.31
CA ASP A 353 -15.05 2.92 29.34
C ASP A 353 -16.19 1.89 29.17
N ARG A 354 -16.51 1.51 27.93
CA ARG A 354 -17.56 0.52 27.61
C ARG A 354 -17.02 -0.92 27.45
N MET A 355 -15.74 -1.19 27.73
CA MET A 355 -15.12 -2.50 27.46
C MET A 355 -15.66 -3.61 28.39
N PRO A 356 -16.28 -4.69 27.87
CA PRO A 356 -16.77 -5.78 28.69
C PRO A 356 -15.66 -6.76 29.11
N HIS A 357 -15.84 -7.39 30.27
CA HIS A 357 -15.12 -8.61 30.63
C HIS A 357 -15.67 -9.83 29.88
N GLY A 358 -14.84 -10.86 29.66
CA GLY A 358 -15.23 -12.08 28.95
C GLY A 358 -14.04 -12.76 28.25
N PRO A 359 -14.27 -13.84 27.47
CA PRO A 359 -13.22 -14.46 26.67
C PRO A 359 -12.82 -13.57 25.47
N VAL A 360 -11.58 -13.72 25.00
CA VAL A 360 -11.03 -12.97 23.83
C VAL A 360 -10.96 -13.80 22.54
N GLN A 361 -11.32 -15.08 22.58
CA GLN A 361 -11.40 -15.98 21.43
C GLN A 361 -12.68 -16.80 21.48
N ALA A 362 -13.30 -17.01 20.31
CA ALA A 362 -14.32 -18.04 20.11
C ALA A 362 -13.68 -19.44 20.03
N GLN A 363 -14.46 -20.49 20.25
CA GLN A 363 -13.99 -21.87 20.06
C GLN A 363 -13.91 -22.20 18.56
N VAL A 364 -12.72 -22.06 17.98
CA VAL A 364 -12.38 -22.48 16.61
C VAL A 364 -11.59 -23.80 16.62
N PRO A 365 -11.77 -24.69 15.62
CA PRO A 365 -10.88 -25.83 15.44
C PRO A 365 -9.49 -25.38 14.97
N GLY A 366 -8.45 -26.10 15.35
CA GLY A 366 -7.06 -25.75 15.01
C GLY A 366 -6.73 -25.73 13.51
N ILE A 367 -7.57 -26.33 12.66
CA ILE A 367 -7.55 -26.14 11.21
C ILE A 367 -8.93 -25.62 10.79
N ILE A 368 -8.97 -24.37 10.35
CA ILE A 368 -10.19 -23.72 9.86
C ILE A 368 -10.51 -24.24 8.46
N ARG A 369 -11.69 -24.83 8.29
CA ARG A 369 -12.26 -25.25 7.00
C ARG A 369 -13.67 -24.69 6.88
N PRO A 370 -13.85 -23.51 6.25
CA PRO A 370 -15.17 -22.94 6.04
C PRO A 370 -16.01 -23.80 5.10
N LYS A 371 -17.31 -23.51 5.00
CA LYS A 371 -18.16 -24.15 3.98
C LYS A 371 -17.86 -23.55 2.60
N PRO A 372 -18.05 -24.30 1.50
CA PRO A 372 -17.97 -23.75 0.15
C PRO A 372 -18.86 -22.51 0.02
N GLY A 373 -18.30 -21.39 -0.44
CA GLY A 373 -18.97 -20.10 -0.33
C GLY A 373 -18.09 -18.91 -0.71
N ARG A 374 -18.66 -17.70 -0.63
CA ARG A 374 -18.03 -16.44 -1.00
C ARG A 374 -18.37 -15.40 0.07
N ALA A 375 -17.38 -14.66 0.57
CA ALA A 375 -17.59 -13.60 1.55
C ALA A 375 -16.91 -12.29 1.12
N TYR A 376 -17.54 -11.19 1.52
CA TYR A 376 -17.01 -9.85 1.41
C TYR A 376 -17.03 -9.19 2.80
N ALA A 377 -15.91 -8.59 3.18
CA ALA A 377 -15.82 -7.73 4.35
C ALA A 377 -15.00 -6.48 4.02
N ALA A 378 -15.48 -5.34 4.47
CA ALA A 378 -14.84 -4.05 4.33
C ALA A 378 -14.64 -3.42 5.71
N VAL A 379 -13.56 -2.69 5.88
CA VAL A 379 -13.27 -1.86 7.07
C VAL A 379 -12.83 -0.47 6.62
N GLU A 380 -13.01 0.51 7.50
CA GLU A 380 -12.46 1.84 7.28
C GLU A 380 -10.99 1.87 7.74
N SER A 381 -10.03 1.72 6.83
CA SER A 381 -8.61 1.97 7.12
C SER A 381 -8.33 3.48 7.24
N PRO A 382 -7.13 3.90 7.69
CA PRO A 382 -6.75 5.33 7.70
C PRO A 382 -6.63 5.92 6.28
N ARG A 383 -6.67 5.06 5.24
CA ARG A 383 -6.58 5.44 3.82
C ARG A 383 -7.91 5.28 3.08
N GLY A 384 -8.86 4.50 3.64
CA GLY A 384 -10.25 4.43 3.19
C GLY A 384 -10.85 3.02 3.25
N LEU A 385 -11.79 2.71 2.35
CA LEU A 385 -12.44 1.40 2.29
C LEU A 385 -11.44 0.35 1.79
N TYR A 386 -10.81 -0.32 2.73
CA TYR A 386 -10.04 -1.55 2.53
C TYR A 386 -10.99 -2.74 2.65
N SER A 387 -10.96 -3.66 1.68
CA SER A 387 -11.85 -4.81 1.71
C SER A 387 -11.25 -6.09 1.13
N VAL A 388 -11.71 -7.21 1.67
CA VAL A 388 -11.29 -8.56 1.29
C VAL A 388 -12.49 -9.28 0.69
N TYR A 389 -12.26 -9.89 -0.47
CA TYR A 389 -13.16 -10.83 -1.11
C TYR A 389 -12.51 -12.21 -1.12
N ALA A 390 -13.13 -13.16 -0.42
CA ALA A 390 -12.60 -14.50 -0.24
C ALA A 390 -13.61 -15.56 -0.72
N ILE A 391 -13.11 -16.57 -1.43
CA ILE A 391 -13.87 -17.74 -1.86
C ILE A 391 -13.31 -18.97 -1.14
N SER A 392 -14.19 -19.84 -0.66
CA SER A 392 -13.85 -21.17 -0.13
C SER A 392 -14.48 -22.25 -1.00
N ASP A 393 -13.77 -23.35 -1.17
CA ASP A 393 -14.20 -24.61 -1.79
C ASP A 393 -14.46 -25.71 -0.75
N GLY A 394 -14.33 -25.41 0.55
CA GLY A 394 -14.34 -26.39 1.64
C GLY A 394 -12.94 -26.79 2.15
N GLY A 395 -11.88 -26.33 1.49
CA GLY A 395 -10.49 -26.57 1.86
C GLY A 395 -10.01 -25.77 3.09
N PRO A 396 -8.77 -26.03 3.54
CA PRO A 396 -8.11 -25.26 4.61
C PRO A 396 -7.49 -23.92 4.10
N ASN A 397 -7.52 -23.69 2.79
CA ASN A 397 -6.98 -22.53 2.09
C ASN A 397 -8.12 -21.80 1.35
N PRO A 398 -8.03 -20.49 1.08
CA PRO A 398 -8.99 -19.79 0.23
C PRO A 398 -8.76 -20.10 -1.25
N TYR A 399 -9.75 -20.68 -1.92
CA TYR A 399 -9.73 -20.93 -3.38
C TYR A 399 -9.43 -19.67 -4.20
N ARG A 400 -9.96 -18.51 -3.78
CA ARG A 400 -9.52 -17.20 -4.26
C ARG A 400 -9.49 -16.18 -3.13
N PHE A 401 -8.45 -15.36 -3.13
CA PHE A 401 -8.32 -14.18 -2.27
C PHE A 401 -8.11 -12.93 -3.16
N ARG A 402 -8.89 -11.86 -2.95
CA ARG A 402 -8.78 -10.60 -3.71
C ARG A 402 -8.89 -9.41 -2.75
N MET A 403 -7.97 -8.46 -2.86
CA MET A 403 -7.85 -7.33 -1.92
C MET A 403 -8.15 -6.00 -2.63
N ARG A 404 -9.16 -5.28 -2.15
CA ARG A 404 -9.39 -3.87 -2.50
C ARG A 404 -8.56 -3.02 -1.56
N ASP A 405 -7.60 -2.30 -2.12
CA ASP A 405 -6.75 -1.37 -1.39
C ASP A 405 -7.14 0.07 -1.77
N PRO A 406 -7.31 0.98 -0.80
CA PRO A 406 -7.73 2.36 -1.08
C PRO A 406 -6.61 3.25 -1.63
N SER A 407 -5.32 2.93 -1.40
CA SER A 407 -4.20 3.68 -1.97
C SER A 407 -4.05 3.40 -3.47
N PHE A 408 -4.21 2.15 -3.92
CA PHE A 408 -4.25 1.79 -5.35
C PHE A 408 -5.29 2.63 -6.11
N ILE A 409 -6.48 2.74 -5.52
CA ILE A 409 -7.63 3.46 -6.10
C ILE A 409 -7.42 4.99 -6.01
N SER A 410 -6.76 5.48 -4.97
CA SER A 410 -6.44 6.92 -4.82
C SER A 410 -5.37 7.39 -5.81
N LEU A 411 -4.35 6.56 -6.10
CA LEU A 411 -3.27 6.91 -7.04
C LEU A 411 -3.77 7.17 -8.46
N GLN A 412 -4.84 6.49 -8.91
CA GLN A 412 -5.43 6.72 -10.23
C GLN A 412 -5.97 8.16 -10.42
N ALA A 413 -6.21 8.91 -9.32
CA ALA A 413 -6.66 10.28 -9.38
C ALA A 413 -5.52 11.26 -9.68
N VAL A 414 -4.27 10.95 -9.28
CA VAL A 414 -3.13 11.87 -9.39
C VAL A 414 -2.90 12.37 -10.83
N PRO A 415 -2.95 11.53 -11.89
CA PRO A 415 -2.85 12.00 -13.28
C PRO A 415 -3.92 13.01 -13.70
N LYS A 416 -5.13 12.94 -13.13
CA LYS A 416 -6.22 13.89 -13.45
C LYS A 416 -6.11 15.22 -12.69
N LEU A 417 -5.17 15.33 -11.76
CA LEU A 417 -5.05 16.45 -10.81
C LEU A 417 -3.76 17.27 -10.98
N MET A 418 -2.81 16.77 -11.77
CA MET A 418 -1.50 17.39 -12.03
C MET A 418 -1.36 18.23 -13.30
N PRO A 419 -2.13 18.04 -14.40
CA PRO A 419 -2.01 18.88 -15.60
C PRO A 419 -2.16 20.37 -15.29
N GLY A 420 -1.23 21.18 -15.81
CA GLY A 420 -1.18 22.63 -15.58
C GLY A 420 -0.57 23.05 -14.23
N ARG A 421 0.02 22.13 -13.45
CA ARG A 421 0.75 22.43 -12.20
C ARG A 421 2.27 22.32 -12.39
N LEU A 422 3.04 22.83 -11.43
CA LEU A 422 4.50 22.75 -11.49
C LEU A 422 5.01 21.37 -11.07
N VAL A 423 6.16 20.94 -11.60
CA VAL A 423 6.80 19.67 -11.20
C VAL A 423 6.99 19.57 -9.68
N ALA A 424 7.33 20.68 -9.01
CA ALA A 424 7.51 20.76 -7.56
C ALA A 424 6.21 20.53 -6.75
N ASP A 425 5.04 20.60 -7.36
CA ASP A 425 3.75 20.35 -6.72
C ASP A 425 3.34 18.88 -6.74
N THR A 426 3.97 18.07 -7.60
CA THR A 426 3.68 16.63 -7.75
C THR A 426 3.74 15.89 -6.41
N MET A 427 4.77 16.19 -5.60
CA MET A 427 4.94 15.55 -4.29
C MET A 427 3.85 16.00 -3.30
N ALA A 428 3.50 17.28 -3.28
CA ALA A 428 2.44 17.83 -2.42
C ALA A 428 1.05 17.26 -2.74
N VAL A 429 0.76 16.98 -4.02
CA VAL A 429 -0.48 16.30 -4.42
C VAL A 429 -0.40 14.81 -4.07
N MET A 430 0.68 14.11 -4.42
CA MET A 430 0.83 12.67 -4.17
C MET A 430 0.82 12.30 -2.68
N ALA A 431 1.62 12.98 -1.85
CA ALA A 431 1.70 12.73 -0.41
C ALA A 431 0.34 12.94 0.29
N SER A 432 -0.48 13.88 -0.21
CA SER A 432 -1.81 14.15 0.34
C SER A 432 -2.83 13.00 0.19
N PHE A 433 -2.58 12.07 -0.73
CA PHE A 433 -3.39 10.85 -0.86
C PHE A 433 -2.99 9.74 0.11
N ASP A 434 -1.83 9.87 0.77
CA ASP A 434 -1.26 8.90 1.72
C ASP A 434 -1.11 7.47 1.13
N PRO A 435 -0.36 7.28 0.03
CA PRO A 435 -0.29 6.01 -0.68
C PRO A 435 0.81 5.08 -0.11
N VAL A 436 0.48 3.81 0.18
CA VAL A 436 1.44 2.81 0.67
C VAL A 436 1.63 1.69 -0.36
N MET A 437 2.84 1.60 -0.92
CA MET A 437 3.11 0.75 -2.10
C MET A 437 2.85 -0.75 -1.86
N GLY A 438 2.95 -1.22 -0.61
CA GLY A 438 2.72 -2.63 -0.29
C GLY A 438 1.28 -3.10 -0.48
N GLY A 439 0.28 -2.21 -0.37
CA GLY A 439 -1.14 -2.48 -0.66
C GLY A 439 -1.54 -2.20 -2.11
N VAL A 440 -0.76 -1.34 -2.77
CA VAL A 440 -0.85 -1.03 -4.20
C VAL A 440 -0.39 -2.24 -5.03
N ASP A 441 0.81 -2.75 -4.75
CA ASP A 441 1.49 -3.80 -5.51
C ASP A 441 1.24 -5.21 -4.90
N LYS A 442 -0.02 -5.63 -4.87
CA LYS A 442 -0.50 -6.90 -4.29
C LYS A 442 -0.45 -8.10 -5.23
#